data_AF-A0A1Z8S198-F1
#
_entry.id   AF-A0A1Z8S198-F1
#
_cell.length_a   1.000
_cell.length_b   1.000
_cell.length_c   1.000
_cell.angle_alpha   90.00
_cell.angle_beta   90.00
_cell.angle_gamma   90.00
#
_symmetry.space_group_name_H-M   'P 1'
#
loop_
_entity.id
_entity.type
_entity.pdbx_description
1 polymer ?
#
loop_
_entity_poly.entity_id
_entity_poly.type
_entity_poly.pdbx_seq_one_letter_code
_entity_poly.pdbx_strand_id
1 'polypeptide(L)'
;MTNYIVLFLFLFFISCNQTKNIEAISSDLNQSLSEPSNIQKEIDDLLAEDKKNKMLELEYLEQIRLAQENNDTEAFEFFFQEYVDVERLEIPEELKKEPNYFQGGIKVKY
;
A
#
# COMPACT_ATOMS: atom_id res chain seq x y z
N MET A 1 51.08 1.10 -3.88
CA MET A 1 50.91 2.52 -3.52
C MET A 1 51.65 3.36 -4.55
N THR A 2 50.91 3.88 -5.53
CA THR A 2 51.35 4.96 -6.42
C THR A 2 50.15 5.88 -6.58
N ASN A 3 50.46 7.16 -6.57
CA ASN A 3 49.69 8.22 -5.93
C ASN A 3 49.52 9.35 -6.96
N TYR A 4 48.41 10.07 -6.86
CA TYR A 4 48.09 11.38 -7.48
C TYR A 4 47.75 11.41 -8.99
N ILE A 5 46.52 11.76 -9.40
CA ILE A 5 45.73 13.01 -9.26
C ILE A 5 46.16 14.08 -10.30
N VAL A 6 45.23 14.33 -11.23
CA VAL A 6 44.92 15.59 -11.94
C VAL A 6 45.71 15.96 -13.21
N LEU A 7 45.02 15.83 -14.37
CA LEU A 7 44.84 16.84 -15.44
C LEU A 7 44.08 16.14 -16.60
N PHE A 8 42.75 16.20 -16.74
CA PHE A 8 41.95 17.29 -17.31
C PHE A 8 42.62 18.05 -18.47
N LEU A 9 42.54 17.47 -19.66
CA LEU A 9 42.49 18.12 -20.97
C LEU A 9 41.44 17.33 -21.76
N PHE A 10 40.14 17.61 -21.61
CA PHE A 10 39.44 18.60 -22.44
C PHE A 10 40.19 18.89 -23.74
N LEU A 11 39.75 18.27 -24.84
CA LEU A 11 39.59 18.86 -26.18
C LEU A 11 39.28 17.76 -27.20
N PHE A 12 38.05 17.25 -27.18
CA PHE A 12 37.33 16.92 -28.41
C PHE A 12 35.88 17.38 -28.23
N PHE A 13 35.73 18.70 -28.16
CA PHE A 13 34.48 19.35 -28.54
C PHE A 13 34.41 19.47 -30.06
N ILE A 14 33.15 19.61 -30.51
CA ILE A 14 32.66 20.05 -31.81
C ILE A 14 32.33 18.88 -32.76
N SER A 15 31.10 18.69 -33.26
CA SER A 15 29.76 19.21 -32.96
C SER A 15 28.77 18.50 -33.90
N CYS A 16 27.51 18.48 -33.46
CA CYS A 16 26.23 18.57 -34.20
C CYS A 16 26.02 17.86 -35.56
N ASN A 17 24.93 17.08 -35.61
CA ASN A 17 23.74 17.27 -36.46
C ASN A 17 22.78 16.09 -36.17
N GLN A 18 21.46 16.16 -36.17
CA GLN A 18 20.46 17.23 -36.28
C GLN A 18 19.15 16.59 -35.77
N THR A 19 18.36 17.40 -35.08
CA THR A 19 16.93 17.29 -34.80
C THR A 19 16.12 16.35 -35.70
N LYS A 20 15.41 15.37 -35.10
CA LYS A 20 13.95 15.13 -35.19
C LYS A 20 13.60 13.74 -34.62
N ASN A 21 13.09 13.71 -33.41
CA ASN A 21 11.75 13.16 -33.16
C ASN A 21 11.36 13.44 -31.71
N ILE A 22 10.60 14.51 -31.53
CA ILE A 22 9.69 14.61 -30.38
C ILE A 22 8.58 13.59 -30.66
N GLU A 23 8.86 12.33 -30.33
CA GLU A 23 7.88 11.24 -30.35
C GLU A 23 8.19 10.17 -29.29
N ALA A 24 9.09 10.48 -28.35
CA ALA A 24 9.35 9.66 -27.17
C ALA A 24 8.68 10.20 -25.89
N ILE A 25 7.93 11.30 -25.96
CA ILE A 25 7.12 11.83 -24.84
C ILE A 25 5.76 11.10 -24.78
N SER A 26 5.34 10.43 -25.85
CA SER A 26 4.07 9.70 -25.93
C SER A 26 4.16 8.24 -25.50
N SER A 27 5.34 7.65 -25.29
CA SER A 27 5.42 6.24 -24.86
C SER A 27 5.27 6.05 -23.35
N ASP A 28 5.55 7.07 -22.54
CA ASP A 28 5.35 7.04 -21.08
C ASP A 28 3.96 7.56 -20.65
N LEU A 29 3.20 8.17 -21.56
CA LEU A 29 1.79 8.54 -21.32
C LEU A 29 0.80 7.42 -21.67
N ASN A 30 1.30 6.32 -22.23
CA ASN A 30 0.56 5.07 -22.45
C ASN A 30 0.66 4.13 -21.24
N GLN A 31 0.91 4.66 -20.04
CA GLN A 31 0.50 4.00 -18.79
C GLN A 31 -1.03 3.96 -18.78
N SER A 32 -1.53 3.03 -19.59
CA SER A 32 -2.83 2.40 -19.60
C SER A 32 -3.95 3.26 -19.03
N LEU A 33 -4.77 3.81 -19.93
CA LEU A 33 -6.19 3.98 -19.69
C LEU A 33 -6.76 2.61 -19.27
N SER A 34 -6.59 2.24 -18.00
CA SER A 34 -7.34 1.14 -17.40
C SER A 34 -8.79 1.53 -17.58
N GLU A 35 -9.54 0.73 -18.33
CA GLU A 35 -10.97 0.96 -18.49
C GLU A 35 -11.59 1.18 -17.11
N PRO A 36 -12.53 2.13 -16.94
CA PRO A 36 -13.08 2.46 -15.63
C PRO A 36 -13.63 1.23 -14.88
N SER A 37 -14.01 0.17 -15.61
CA SER A 37 -14.38 -1.13 -15.05
C SER A 37 -13.24 -1.86 -14.32
N ASN A 38 -11.99 -1.74 -14.79
CA ASN A 38 -10.84 -2.38 -14.16
C ASN A 38 -10.41 -1.64 -12.89
N ILE A 39 -10.45 -0.30 -12.90
CA ILE A 39 -10.18 0.51 -11.70
C ILE A 39 -11.22 0.24 -10.61
N GLN A 40 -12.51 0.22 -10.97
CA GLN A 40 -13.57 -0.05 -9.99
C GLN A 40 -13.40 -1.44 -9.37
N LYS A 41 -13.03 -2.44 -10.17
CA LYS A 41 -12.75 -3.78 -9.67
C LYS A 41 -11.57 -3.78 -8.67
N GLU A 42 -10.49 -3.07 -8.98
CA GLU A 42 -9.35 -2.95 -8.06
C GLU A 42 -9.74 -2.27 -6.73
N ILE A 43 -10.59 -1.23 -6.79
CA ILE A 43 -11.15 -0.57 -5.61
C ILE A 43 -12.02 -1.54 -4.81
N ASP A 44 -12.91 -2.27 -5.50
CA ASP A 44 -13.81 -3.22 -4.85
C ASP A 44 -13.05 -4.36 -4.18
N ASP A 45 -12.00 -4.88 -4.83
CA ASP A 45 -11.14 -5.94 -4.30
C ASP A 45 -10.36 -5.43 -3.06
N LEU A 46 -9.83 -4.20 -3.10
CA LEU A 46 -9.15 -3.57 -1.97
C LEU A 46 -10.09 -3.40 -0.76
N LEU A 47 -11.28 -2.85 -1.00
CA LEU A 47 -12.27 -2.61 0.06
C LEU A 47 -12.85 -3.91 0.62
N ALA A 48 -12.95 -4.97 -0.20
CA ALA A 48 -13.35 -6.29 0.26
C ALA A 48 -12.32 -6.91 1.21
N GLU A 49 -11.02 -6.80 0.89
CA GLU A 49 -9.96 -7.33 1.77
C GLU A 49 -9.86 -6.51 3.06
N ASP A 50 -9.92 -5.18 2.99
CA ASP A 50 -9.97 -4.31 4.17
C ASP A 50 -11.16 -4.67 5.08
N LYS A 51 -12.34 -4.88 4.48
CA LYS A 51 -13.53 -5.32 5.22
C LYS A 51 -13.31 -6.66 5.90
N LYS A 52 -12.72 -7.64 5.20
CA LYS A 52 -12.42 -8.96 5.77
C LYS A 52 -11.48 -8.86 6.97
N ASN A 53 -10.42 -8.06 6.87
CA ASN A 53 -9.48 -7.85 7.97
C ASN A 53 -10.16 -7.18 9.17
N LYS A 54 -10.96 -6.14 8.94
CA LYS A 54 -11.72 -5.47 10.01
C LYS A 54 -12.75 -6.38 10.67
N MET A 55 -13.39 -7.27 9.92
CA MET A 55 -14.31 -8.26 10.49
C MET A 55 -13.57 -9.26 11.38
N LEU A 56 -12.38 -9.71 10.96
CA LEU A 56 -11.53 -10.59 11.76
C LEU A 56 -11.04 -9.90 13.04
N GLU A 57 -10.64 -8.62 12.95
CA GLU A 57 -10.32 -7.82 14.14
C GLU A 57 -11.49 -7.75 15.13
N LEU A 58 -12.72 -7.54 14.65
CA LEU A 58 -13.91 -7.49 15.50
C LEU A 58 -14.19 -8.84 16.18
N GLU A 59 -13.99 -9.94 15.46
CA GLU A 59 -14.11 -11.29 16.01
C GLU A 59 -13.09 -11.53 17.12
N TYR A 60 -11.82 -11.20 16.90
CA TYR A 60 -10.78 -11.36 17.92
C TYR A 60 -11.02 -10.47 19.13
N LEU A 61 -11.50 -9.23 18.95
CA LEU A 61 -11.89 -8.37 20.08
C LEU A 61 -13.02 -8.98 20.92
N GLU A 62 -13.98 -9.64 20.29
CA GLU A 62 -15.04 -10.35 21.00
C GLU A 62 -14.49 -11.57 21.75
N GLN A 63 -13.60 -12.35 21.15
CA GLN A 63 -12.96 -13.47 21.83
C GLN A 63 -12.11 -13.02 23.01
N ILE A 64 -11.38 -11.90 22.87
CA ILE A 64 -10.64 -11.27 23.97
C ILE A 64 -11.58 -10.90 25.12
N ARG A 65 -12.74 -10.29 24.83
CA ARG A 65 -13.76 -9.95 25.84
C ARG A 65 -14.25 -11.21 26.57
N LEU A 66 -14.59 -12.26 25.83
CA LEU A 66 -15.06 -13.52 26.40
C LEU A 66 -13.98 -14.21 27.26
N ALA A 67 -12.72 -14.19 26.82
CA ALA A 67 -11.60 -14.74 27.58
C ALA A 67 -11.43 -13.99 28.91
N GLN A 68 -11.51 -12.66 28.88
CA GLN A 68 -11.45 -11.82 30.09
C GLN A 68 -12.60 -12.13 31.06
N GLU A 69 -13.83 -12.26 30.56
CA GLU A 69 -15.00 -12.59 31.39
C GLU A 69 -14.89 -13.96 32.06
N ASN A 70 -14.23 -14.91 31.39
CA ASN A 70 -14.00 -16.25 31.91
C ASN A 70 -12.71 -16.40 32.72
N ASN A 71 -11.91 -15.34 32.87
CA ASN A 71 -10.54 -15.38 33.43
C ASN A 71 -9.63 -16.39 32.72
N ASP A 72 -9.84 -16.62 31.42
CA ASP A 72 -9.04 -17.50 30.60
C ASP A 72 -7.84 -16.74 30.03
N THR A 73 -6.71 -16.86 30.72
CA THR A 73 -5.49 -16.11 30.37
C THR A 73 -4.86 -16.65 29.08
N GLU A 74 -4.91 -17.96 28.84
CA GLU A 74 -4.32 -18.57 27.64
C GLU A 74 -5.08 -18.14 26.38
N ALA A 75 -6.42 -18.19 26.42
CA ALA A 75 -7.25 -17.70 25.32
C ALA A 75 -7.03 -16.19 25.09
N PHE A 76 -6.95 -15.40 26.16
CA PHE A 76 -6.68 -13.98 26.05
C PHE A 76 -5.36 -13.71 25.31
N GLU A 77 -4.27 -14.36 25.72
CA GLU A 77 -2.95 -14.17 25.10
C GLU A 77 -2.97 -14.58 23.63
N PHE A 78 -3.60 -15.71 23.31
CA PHE A 78 -3.74 -16.19 21.93
C PHE A 78 -4.49 -15.19 21.06
N PHE A 79 -5.73 -14.82 21.43
CA PHE A 79 -6.54 -13.92 20.61
C PHE A 79 -6.00 -12.49 20.56
N PHE A 80 -5.30 -12.05 21.61
CA PHE A 80 -4.61 -10.76 21.58
C PHE A 80 -3.48 -10.75 20.55
N GLN A 81 -2.68 -11.82 20.47
CA GLN A 81 -1.62 -11.93 19.47
C GLN A 81 -2.22 -11.95 18.05
N GLU A 82 -3.24 -12.78 17.83
CA GLU A 82 -3.95 -12.86 16.56
C GLU A 82 -4.55 -11.50 16.14
N TYR A 83 -5.13 -10.75 17.08
CA TYR A 83 -5.62 -9.39 16.85
C TYR A 83 -4.53 -8.42 16.40
N VAL A 84 -3.35 -8.47 17.04
CA VAL A 84 -2.21 -7.63 16.67
C VAL A 84 -1.76 -7.93 15.24
N ASP A 85 -1.74 -9.21 14.87
CA ASP A 85 -1.20 -9.68 13.59
C ASP A 85 -2.12 -9.44 12.38
N VAL A 86 -3.41 -9.14 12.59
CA VAL A 86 -4.30 -8.78 11.47
C VAL A 86 -3.81 -7.52 10.73
N GLU A 87 -3.57 -7.59 9.43
CA GLU A 87 -3.16 -6.42 8.65
C GLU A 87 -4.28 -5.37 8.59
N ARG A 88 -3.94 -4.10 8.86
CA ARG A 88 -4.86 -2.97 8.67
C ARG A 88 -4.41 -2.15 7.47
N LEU A 89 -5.18 -2.24 6.39
CA LEU A 89 -4.89 -1.53 5.15
C LEU A 89 -5.13 -0.02 5.32
N GLU A 90 -4.22 0.78 4.78
CA GLU A 90 -4.38 2.23 4.74
C GLU A 90 -5.29 2.60 3.56
N ILE A 91 -6.57 2.82 3.85
CA ILE A 91 -7.55 3.22 2.84
C ILE A 91 -7.54 4.75 2.68
N PRO A 92 -7.29 5.29 1.47
CA PRO A 92 -7.38 6.73 1.18
C PRO A 92 -8.76 7.32 1.54
N GLU A 93 -8.78 8.57 1.98
CA GLU A 93 -10.01 9.26 2.43
C GLU A 93 -11.09 9.35 1.33
N GLU A 94 -10.66 9.42 0.07
CA GLU A 94 -11.56 9.42 -1.08
C GLU A 94 -12.34 8.11 -1.18
N LEU A 95 -11.66 6.97 -0.96
CA LEU A 95 -12.26 5.65 -1.06
C LEU A 95 -13.15 5.30 0.14
N LYS A 96 -13.01 6.01 1.27
CA LYS A 96 -13.92 5.85 2.42
C LYS A 96 -15.35 6.32 2.14
N LYS A 97 -15.55 7.05 1.03
CA LYS A 97 -16.88 7.49 0.57
C LYS A 97 -17.56 6.45 -0.32
N GLU A 98 -16.85 5.41 -0.74
CA GLU A 98 -17.42 4.32 -1.54
C GLU A 98 -18.51 3.59 -0.75
N PRO A 99 -19.61 3.16 -1.41
CA PRO A 99 -20.76 2.58 -0.72
C PRO A 99 -20.46 1.22 -0.06
N ASN A 100 -19.41 0.52 -0.50
CA ASN A 100 -18.95 -0.75 0.05
C ASN A 100 -17.84 -0.59 1.11
N TYR A 101 -17.38 0.63 1.40
CA TYR A 101 -16.41 0.87 2.48
C TYR A 101 -17.00 0.47 3.84
N PHE A 102 -16.23 -0.29 4.61
CA PHE A 102 -16.61 -0.72 5.94
C PHE A 102 -15.74 -0.04 6.99
N GLN A 103 -16.34 0.74 7.89
CA GLN A 103 -15.61 1.48 8.91
C GLN A 103 -14.87 0.56 9.90
N GLY A 104 -15.46 -0.60 10.22
CA GLY A 104 -14.92 -1.54 11.20
C GLY A 104 -14.93 -1.01 12.64
N GLY A 105 -14.14 -1.67 13.49
CA GLY A 105 -13.95 -1.28 14.89
C GLY A 105 -12.92 -0.17 15.08
N ILE A 106 -12.89 0.38 16.29
CA ILE A 106 -11.87 1.36 16.70
C ILE A 106 -10.47 0.74 16.54
N LYS A 107 -9.51 1.51 16.04
CA LYS A 107 -8.10 1.09 16.03
C LYS A 107 -7.59 1.13 17.48
N VAL A 108 -7.37 -0.04 18.08
CA VAL A 108 -6.84 -0.13 19.46
C VAL A 108 -5.32 -0.37 19.46
N LYS A 109 -4.78 -0.96 18.39
CA LYS A 109 -3.33 -1.16 18.19
C LYS A 109 -2.64 0.07 17.58
N TYR A 110 -1.38 0.28 17.96
CA TYR A 110 -0.55 1.44 17.59
C TYR A 110 -0.19 1.44 16.10
#